data_AF-A0AAE0G389-F1
#
_entry.id   AF-A0AAE0G389-F1
#
_cell.length_a   1.000
_cell.length_b   1.000
_cell.length_c   1.000
_cell.angle_alpha   90.00
_cell.angle_beta   90.00
_cell.angle_gamma   90.00
#
_symmetry.space_group_name_H-M   'P 1'
#
loop_
_entity.id
_entity.type
_entity.pdbx_description
1 polymer ?
#
loop_
_entity_poly.entity_id
_entity_poly.type
_entity_poly.pdbx_seq_one_letter_code
_entity_poly.pdbx_strand_id
1 'polypeptide(L)'
;MSPSPTRQRSREEAWQKAFPESGRDFQRKRHSAVVDSPSSDLNSRLVEQLAVNAALEGRIQALESELTKTKRALKEKTNTMKEQSLSIYSNSRSNHELERELDRVSHLQAQTESINELNRDLSDELLMLKQQVKDTSSLSAQVDALEDIVDRLENDNARLLRLLSTAGSSLYREVIQEFEDADGCAYVPHSGGDSPSRIRPTSGATGIVGVANMYAQKGHHLKPVNAADEGKNWVPLATYVLAAEFKRAHPHVEMDAMLEFLGLINQVWRRRETRRTERLQQKWRKRVGEMRRQANHRVPFQEVLQSHEITRLKQELARTVAKGGPGGRPHADEAHKFLSGAMNTVRQLSDKVESYSSQHLRKHELAGEMNSLENMTGPLVAYLGRCTVEMLDTFGQEMDKDADASRARMLRVPRHDGDFYTKMLRLYNSFVERQKRSISSLRRTVREVIERAVDQAVDHKLGKAQGKGSKHGGYTTEHDSADELFHSDWSDHD
;
A
#
# COMPACT_ATOMS: atom_id res chain seq x y z
N MET A 1 1.47 19.95 47.07
CA MET A 1 2.41 19.84 48.20
C MET A 1 1.70 20.27 49.48
N SER A 2 1.32 19.31 50.32
CA SER A 2 0.62 19.56 51.58
C SER A 2 1.61 20.08 52.63
N PRO A 3 1.27 21.11 53.43
CA PRO A 3 2.16 21.60 54.46
C PRO A 3 2.33 20.56 55.57
N SER A 4 3.58 20.34 55.95
CA SER A 4 4.01 19.36 56.95
C SER A 4 3.38 19.63 58.34
N PRO A 5 2.99 18.58 59.11
CA PRO A 5 2.34 18.70 60.42
C PRO A 5 3.20 19.38 61.51
N THR A 6 4.48 19.62 61.25
CA THR A 6 5.43 20.20 62.20
C THR A 6 5.26 21.71 62.41
N ARG A 7 4.51 22.43 61.56
CA ARG A 7 4.32 23.88 61.68
C ARG A 7 3.13 24.33 62.54
N GLN A 8 2.21 23.44 62.90
CA GLN A 8 1.07 23.79 63.76
C GLN A 8 1.41 23.77 65.26
N ARG A 9 2.29 22.87 65.72
CA ARG A 9 2.72 22.82 67.14
C ARG A 9 3.53 24.05 67.58
N SER A 10 4.33 24.62 66.69
CA SER A 10 5.14 25.82 67.00
C SER A 10 4.31 27.09 67.22
N ARG A 11 3.08 27.16 66.70
CA ARG A 11 2.22 28.35 66.83
C ARG A 11 1.36 28.32 68.09
N GLU A 12 0.98 27.14 68.58
CA GLU A 12 0.31 26.97 69.87
C GLU A 12 1.28 27.15 71.05
N GLU A 13 2.53 26.69 70.91
CA GLU A 13 3.56 26.93 71.93
C GLU A 13 3.97 28.41 72.04
N ALA A 14 3.93 29.17 70.94
CA ALA A 14 4.21 30.61 70.96
C ALA A 14 3.11 31.43 71.65
N TRP A 15 1.85 30.99 71.59
CA TRP A 15 0.74 31.66 72.29
C TRP A 15 0.71 31.38 73.79
N GLN A 16 1.09 30.16 74.22
CA GLN A 16 1.21 29.84 75.65
C GLN A 16 2.42 30.49 76.32
N LYS A 17 3.49 30.81 75.56
CA LYS A 17 4.67 31.52 76.07
C LYS A 17 4.52 33.04 76.16
N ALA A 18 3.55 33.63 75.45
CA ALA A 18 3.35 35.08 75.41
C ALA A 18 2.44 35.62 76.54
N PHE A 19 1.73 34.75 77.27
CA PHE A 19 0.84 35.14 78.37
C PHE A 19 0.91 34.18 79.58
N PRO A 20 2.05 34.05 80.28
CA PRO A 20 2.01 33.54 81.64
C PRO A 20 1.51 34.69 82.54
N GLU A 21 0.46 34.46 83.31
CA GLU A 21 0.03 35.34 84.41
C GLU A 21 -0.68 36.67 84.03
N SER A 22 -2.00 36.62 83.79
CA SER A 22 -2.86 37.80 84.01
C SER A 22 -4.26 37.46 84.55
N GLY A 23 -4.40 36.32 85.23
CA GLY A 23 -5.70 35.77 85.63
C GLY A 23 -5.93 35.63 87.14
N ARG A 24 -5.04 36.14 87.98
CA ARG A 24 -5.24 36.18 89.43
C ARG A 24 -4.86 37.56 89.94
N ASP A 25 -5.57 38.01 90.97
CA ASP A 25 -5.43 39.29 91.66
C ASP A 25 -6.18 40.47 91.02
N PHE A 26 -7.45 40.62 91.41
CA PHE A 26 -7.87 41.75 92.26
C PHE A 26 -9.28 41.51 92.82
N GLN A 27 -9.38 40.52 93.72
CA GLN A 27 -10.35 40.60 94.80
C GLN A 27 -9.72 41.48 95.90
N ARG A 28 -10.32 42.64 96.20
CA ARG A 28 -10.38 43.31 97.52
C ARG A 28 -10.60 44.82 97.37
N LYS A 29 -11.83 45.26 97.65
CA LYS A 29 -12.14 46.47 98.44
C LYS A 29 -13.66 46.58 98.63
N ARG A 30 -14.14 46.01 99.74
CA ARG A 30 -15.47 46.27 100.32
C ARG A 30 -15.32 46.43 101.83
N HIS A 31 -15.30 47.69 102.26
CA HIS A 31 -15.63 48.26 103.57
C HIS A 31 -15.87 49.75 103.24
N SER A 32 -16.77 50.55 103.83
CA SER A 32 -17.69 50.52 104.96
C SER A 32 -18.42 51.88 104.92
N ALA A 33 -19.72 51.95 105.24
CA ALA A 33 -20.47 53.13 105.77
C ALA A 33 -21.98 52.76 105.78
N VAL A 34 -22.59 52.32 106.87
CA VAL A 34 -23.16 53.06 108.02
C VAL A 34 -24.29 54.05 107.65
N VAL A 35 -25.52 53.53 107.81
CA VAL A 35 -26.74 54.07 108.47
C VAL A 35 -27.13 55.55 108.29
N ASP A 36 -28.30 55.80 107.68
CA ASP A 36 -29.45 56.41 108.36
C ASP A 36 -30.77 56.30 107.54
N SER A 37 -31.89 56.15 108.26
CA SER A 37 -33.26 55.85 107.81
C SER A 37 -34.00 57.07 107.21
N PRO A 38 -34.91 56.89 106.22
CA PRO A 38 -36.34 56.98 106.55
C PRO A 38 -37.21 55.93 105.84
N SER A 39 -38.04 55.24 106.63
CA SER A 39 -38.70 53.95 106.35
C SER A 39 -39.98 54.00 105.51
N SER A 40 -40.06 54.84 104.47
CA SER A 40 -41.23 54.88 103.56
C SER A 40 -40.86 55.10 102.09
N ASP A 41 -39.66 55.60 101.80
CA ASP A 41 -39.16 55.85 100.43
C ASP A 41 -38.29 54.68 99.92
N LEU A 42 -37.81 53.84 100.83
CA LEU A 42 -37.01 52.64 100.57
C LEU A 42 -37.81 51.52 99.88
N ASN A 43 -39.08 51.31 100.26
CA ASN A 43 -39.91 50.30 99.61
C ASN A 43 -40.24 50.68 98.16
N SER A 44 -40.45 51.97 97.88
CA SER A 44 -40.64 52.47 96.51
C SER A 44 -39.37 52.27 95.66
N ARG A 45 -38.20 52.65 96.19
CA ARG A 45 -36.91 52.41 95.53
C ARG A 45 -36.56 50.93 95.38
N LEU A 46 -36.97 50.08 96.32
CA LEU A 46 -36.76 48.63 96.24
C LEU A 46 -37.65 48.02 95.15
N VAL A 47 -38.91 48.45 95.03
CA VAL A 47 -39.82 48.04 93.95
C VAL A 47 -39.30 48.53 92.60
N GLU A 48 -38.81 49.77 92.52
CA GLU A 48 -38.22 50.32 91.31
C GLU A 48 -36.91 49.59 90.93
N GLN A 49 -36.05 49.26 91.90
CA GLN A 49 -34.87 48.43 91.68
C GLN A 49 -35.22 47.00 91.26
N LEU A 50 -36.26 46.40 91.82
CA LEU A 50 -36.73 45.07 91.42
C LEU A 50 -37.31 45.09 90.01
N ALA A 51 -38.02 46.15 89.61
CA ALA A 51 -38.50 46.35 88.26
C ALA A 51 -37.35 46.54 87.25
N VAL A 52 -36.33 47.33 87.62
CA VAL A 52 -35.10 47.48 86.82
C VAL A 52 -34.35 46.16 86.72
N ASN A 53 -34.23 45.38 87.80
CA ASN A 53 -33.59 44.07 87.78
C ASN A 53 -34.36 43.08 86.90
N ALA A 54 -35.68 43.04 86.98
CA ALA A 54 -36.50 42.21 86.10
C ALA A 54 -36.36 42.62 84.62
N ALA A 55 -36.27 43.92 84.33
CA ALA A 55 -36.01 44.42 82.97
C ALA A 55 -34.59 44.07 82.48
N LEU A 56 -33.59 44.13 83.36
CA LEU A 56 -32.22 43.71 83.06
C LEU A 56 -32.14 42.19 82.83
N GLU A 57 -32.80 41.39 83.65
CA GLU A 57 -32.90 39.93 83.47
C GLU A 57 -33.58 39.57 82.15
N GLY A 58 -34.68 40.24 81.81
CA GLY A 58 -35.34 40.07 80.51
C GLY A 58 -34.42 40.42 79.34
N ARG A 59 -33.61 41.47 79.49
CA ARG A 59 -32.62 41.86 78.47
C ARG A 59 -31.44 40.89 78.39
N ILE A 60 -30.98 40.34 79.52
CA ILE A 60 -29.97 39.28 79.57
C ILE A 60 -30.50 38.04 78.84
N GLN A 61 -31.72 37.59 79.13
CA GLN A 61 -32.34 36.45 78.46
C GLN A 61 -32.51 36.68 76.95
N ALA A 62 -32.93 37.88 76.55
CA ALA A 62 -33.03 38.25 75.14
C ALA A 62 -31.65 38.17 74.45
N LEU A 63 -30.62 38.76 75.05
CA LEU A 63 -29.25 38.72 74.54
C LEU A 63 -28.68 37.29 74.51
N GLU A 64 -28.98 36.44 75.49
CA GLU A 64 -28.61 35.02 75.48
C GLU A 64 -29.30 34.26 74.36
N SER A 65 -30.57 34.58 74.08
CA SER A 65 -31.31 34.00 72.95
C SER A 65 -30.72 34.43 71.60
N GLU A 66 -30.29 35.69 71.46
CA GLU A 66 -29.61 36.18 70.26
C GLU A 66 -28.20 35.60 70.12
N LEU A 67 -27.46 35.46 71.22
CA LEU A 67 -26.16 34.81 71.26
C LEU A 67 -26.25 33.35 70.82
N THR A 68 -27.28 32.62 71.29
CA THR A 68 -27.48 31.22 70.88
C THR A 68 -27.90 31.10 69.42
N LYS A 69 -28.76 31.99 68.91
CA LYS A 69 -29.12 32.08 67.48
C LYS A 69 -27.91 32.36 66.60
N THR A 70 -27.12 33.37 66.94
CA THR A 70 -25.89 33.73 66.19
C THR A 70 -24.84 32.62 66.24
N LYS A 71 -24.67 31.95 67.39
CA LYS A 71 -23.81 30.76 67.50
C LYS A 71 -24.27 29.60 66.60
N ARG A 72 -25.58 29.33 66.51
CA ARG A 72 -26.13 28.31 65.60
C ARG A 72 -25.91 28.68 64.15
N ALA A 73 -26.22 29.91 63.76
CA ALA A 73 -25.99 30.41 62.39
C ALA A 73 -24.50 30.36 61.99
N LEU A 74 -23.59 30.66 62.92
CA LEU A 74 -22.15 30.57 62.69
C LEU A 74 -21.68 29.11 62.56
N LYS A 75 -22.26 28.18 63.34
CA LYS A 75 -22.03 26.75 63.20
C LYS A 75 -22.53 26.20 61.86
N GLU A 76 -23.71 26.61 61.42
CA GLU A 76 -24.23 26.25 60.10
C GLU A 76 -23.35 26.79 58.98
N LYS A 77 -22.97 28.08 59.03
CA LYS A 77 -22.04 28.66 58.04
C LYS A 77 -20.68 27.98 58.01
N THR A 78 -20.15 27.56 59.16
CA THR A 78 -18.87 26.84 59.20
C THR A 78 -19.00 25.42 58.65
N ASN A 79 -20.14 24.75 58.84
CA ASN A 79 -20.42 23.46 58.21
C ASN A 79 -20.57 23.59 56.69
N THR A 80 -21.34 24.56 56.20
CA THR A 80 -21.50 24.77 54.74
C THR A 80 -20.17 25.16 54.09
N MET A 81 -19.34 25.97 54.75
CA MET A 81 -18.00 26.30 54.25
C MET A 81 -17.08 25.08 54.19
N LYS A 82 -17.18 24.15 55.15
CA LYS A 82 -16.44 22.87 55.12
C LYS A 82 -16.89 21.99 53.96
N GLU A 83 -18.20 21.87 53.74
CA GLU A 83 -18.77 21.12 52.61
C GLU A 83 -18.33 21.70 51.27
N GLN A 84 -18.39 23.04 51.12
CA GLN A 84 -17.88 23.74 49.93
C GLN A 84 -16.38 23.49 49.72
N SER A 85 -15.57 23.52 50.79
CA SER A 85 -14.13 23.24 50.71
C SER A 85 -13.84 21.81 50.25
N LEU A 86 -14.59 20.83 50.75
CA LEU A 86 -14.49 19.43 50.32
C LEU A 86 -14.90 19.27 48.85
N SER A 87 -15.97 19.94 48.43
CA SER A 87 -16.42 19.94 47.03
C SER A 87 -15.36 20.55 46.09
N ILE A 88 -14.77 21.69 46.46
CA ILE A 88 -13.68 22.32 45.69
C ILE A 88 -12.47 21.39 45.59
N TYR A 89 -12.11 20.69 46.67
CA TYR A 89 -11.01 19.73 46.66
C TYR A 89 -11.29 18.54 45.74
N SER A 90 -12.50 17.99 45.80
CA SER A 90 -12.94 16.91 44.91
C SER A 90 -12.92 17.33 43.44
N ASN A 91 -13.44 18.51 43.12
CA ASN A 91 -13.44 19.04 41.75
C ASN A 91 -12.01 19.33 41.26
N SER A 92 -11.13 19.87 42.11
CA SER A 92 -9.72 20.09 41.75
C SER A 92 -9.00 18.78 41.43
N ARG A 93 -9.30 17.71 42.18
CA ARG A 93 -8.77 16.37 41.91
C ARG A 93 -9.28 15.83 40.57
N SER A 94 -10.57 15.97 40.31
CA SER A 94 -11.18 15.56 39.03
C SER A 94 -10.59 16.32 37.84
N ASN A 95 -10.35 17.63 37.98
CA ASN A 95 -9.75 18.45 36.93
C ASN A 95 -8.31 18.01 36.63
N HIS A 96 -7.49 17.73 37.65
CA HIS A 96 -6.15 17.18 37.43
C HIS A 96 -6.14 15.80 36.77
N GLU A 97 -7.19 15.00 36.98
CA GLU A 97 -7.33 13.72 36.28
C GLU A 97 -7.70 13.94 34.81
N LEU A 98 -8.62 14.85 34.52
CA LEU A 98 -8.97 15.25 33.15
C LEU A 98 -7.78 15.86 32.39
N GLU A 99 -6.95 16.68 33.04
CA GLU A 99 -5.73 17.22 32.45
C GLU A 99 -4.76 16.09 32.03
N ARG A 100 -4.58 15.07 32.87
CA ARG A 100 -3.74 13.91 32.54
C ARG A 100 -4.32 13.09 31.39
N GLU A 101 -5.63 12.92 31.32
CA GLU A 101 -6.26 12.24 30.20
C GLU A 101 -6.12 13.06 28.91
N LEU A 102 -6.21 14.40 28.98
CA LEU A 102 -5.97 15.28 27.84
C LEU A 102 -4.52 15.14 27.31
N ASP A 103 -3.54 15.11 28.20
CA ASP A 103 -2.14 14.88 27.83
C ASP A 103 -1.93 13.51 27.16
N ARG A 104 -2.62 12.46 27.66
CA ARG A 104 -2.59 11.13 27.04
C ARG A 104 -3.23 11.13 25.66
N VAL A 105 -4.38 11.78 25.48
CA VAL A 105 -5.04 11.90 24.18
C VAL A 105 -4.17 12.65 23.20
N SER A 106 -3.53 13.75 23.62
CA SER A 106 -2.56 14.50 22.82
C SER A 106 -1.38 13.63 22.39
N HIS A 107 -0.83 12.82 23.29
CA HIS A 107 0.24 11.89 22.94
C HIS A 107 -0.22 10.82 21.93
N LEU A 108 -1.39 10.22 22.13
CA LEU A 108 -1.96 9.22 21.21
C LEU A 108 -2.26 9.84 19.83
N GLN A 109 -2.68 11.10 19.79
CA GLN A 109 -2.89 11.82 18.55
C GLN A 109 -1.57 12.03 17.79
N ALA A 110 -0.51 12.47 18.47
CA ALA A 110 0.82 12.59 17.86
C ALA A 110 1.37 11.24 17.35
N GLN A 111 1.12 10.13 18.07
CA GLN A 111 1.46 8.79 17.59
C GLN A 111 0.66 8.40 16.34
N THR A 112 -0.62 8.74 16.30
CA THR A 112 -1.49 8.46 15.15
C THR A 112 -1.05 9.26 13.92
N GLU A 113 -0.66 10.53 14.10
CA GLU A 113 -0.10 11.37 13.04
C GLU A 113 1.22 10.80 12.49
N SER A 114 2.13 10.35 13.38
CA SER A 114 3.37 9.69 12.97
C SER A 114 3.13 8.38 12.20
N ILE A 115 2.16 7.57 12.60
CA ILE A 115 1.76 6.35 11.86
C ILE A 115 1.18 6.71 10.49
N ASN A 116 0.38 7.78 10.41
CA ASN A 116 -0.20 8.23 9.15
C ASN A 116 0.87 8.76 8.19
N GLU A 117 1.91 9.42 8.69
CA GLU A 117 3.05 9.87 7.90
C GLU A 117 3.84 8.66 7.35
N LEU A 118 4.15 7.67 8.20
CA LEU A 118 4.77 6.42 7.76
C LEU A 118 3.94 5.70 6.67
N ASN A 119 2.62 5.67 6.83
CA ASN A 119 1.72 5.05 5.86
C ASN A 119 1.68 5.81 4.52
N ARG A 120 1.87 7.14 4.52
CA ARG A 120 2.01 7.93 3.28
C ARG A 120 3.32 7.57 2.57
N ASP A 121 4.44 7.58 3.29
CA ASP A 121 5.74 7.23 2.72
C ASP A 121 5.74 5.82 2.11
N LEU A 122 5.12 4.85 2.81
CA LEU A 122 5.01 3.48 2.33
C LEU A 122 4.09 3.37 1.09
N SER A 123 3.06 4.21 1.01
CA SER A 123 2.16 4.28 -0.15
C SER A 123 2.86 4.86 -1.38
N ASP A 124 3.67 5.90 -1.20
CA ASP A 124 4.47 6.51 -2.27
C ASP A 124 5.52 5.53 -2.80
N GLU A 125 6.17 4.77 -1.91
CA GLU A 125 7.11 3.73 -2.30
C GLU A 125 6.44 2.58 -3.08
N LEU A 126 5.25 2.14 -2.65
CA LEU A 126 4.47 1.14 -3.38
C LEU A 126 4.06 1.63 -4.78
N LEU A 127 3.72 2.91 -4.93
CA LEU A 127 3.40 3.51 -6.23
C LEU A 127 4.62 3.50 -7.16
N MET A 128 5.80 3.87 -6.64
CA MET A 128 7.06 3.80 -7.37
C MET A 128 7.41 2.38 -7.81
N LEU A 129 7.25 1.38 -6.94
CA LEU A 129 7.50 -0.03 -7.27
C LEU A 129 6.49 -0.56 -8.30
N LYS A 130 5.21 -0.16 -8.21
CA LYS A 130 4.18 -0.53 -9.18
C LYS A 130 4.50 0.02 -10.58
N GLN A 131 5.00 1.25 -10.67
CA GLN A 131 5.45 1.84 -11.93
C GLN A 131 6.65 1.06 -12.51
N GLN A 132 7.63 0.69 -11.67
CA GLN A 132 8.75 -0.13 -12.12
C GLN A 132 8.29 -1.50 -12.66
N VAL A 133 7.33 -2.17 -12.00
CA VAL A 133 6.77 -3.43 -12.50
C VAL A 133 6.08 -3.23 -13.84
N LYS A 134 5.29 -2.16 -14.00
CA LYS A 134 4.64 -1.81 -15.27
C LYS A 134 5.67 -1.62 -16.39
N ASP A 135 6.76 -0.91 -16.12
CA ASP A 135 7.86 -0.71 -17.07
C ASP A 135 8.56 -2.03 -17.42
N THR A 136 8.73 -2.95 -16.46
CA THR A 136 9.27 -4.28 -16.77
C THR A 136 8.31 -5.15 -17.58
N SER A 137 6.99 -5.03 -17.35
CA SER A 137 5.99 -5.78 -18.12
C SER A 137 5.87 -5.29 -19.56
N SER A 138 6.02 -3.98 -19.80
CA SER A 138 6.04 -3.43 -21.15
C SER A 138 7.30 -3.86 -21.91
N LEU A 139 8.45 -3.91 -21.24
CA LEU A 139 9.68 -4.49 -21.79
C LEU A 139 9.53 -5.97 -22.13
N SER A 140 8.87 -6.76 -21.27
CA SER A 140 8.58 -8.17 -21.56
C SER A 140 7.71 -8.31 -22.82
N ALA A 141 6.64 -7.54 -22.93
CA ALA A 141 5.77 -7.56 -24.11
C ALA A 141 6.51 -7.12 -25.39
N GLN A 142 7.47 -6.19 -25.29
CA GLN A 142 8.34 -5.84 -26.40
C GLN A 142 9.28 -6.97 -26.81
N VAL A 143 9.80 -7.74 -25.85
CA VAL A 143 10.63 -8.93 -26.13
C VAL A 143 9.80 -9.99 -26.85
N ASP A 144 8.60 -10.30 -26.35
CA ASP A 144 7.70 -11.29 -26.97
C ASP A 144 7.31 -10.86 -28.40
N ALA A 145 7.04 -9.57 -28.61
CA ALA A 145 6.75 -9.03 -29.95
C ALA A 145 7.96 -9.10 -30.90
N LEU A 146 9.19 -8.93 -30.39
CA LEU A 146 10.40 -9.09 -31.18
C LEU A 146 10.67 -10.56 -31.52
N GLU A 147 10.39 -11.49 -30.60
CA GLU A 147 10.48 -12.93 -30.87
C GLU A 147 9.50 -13.35 -31.99
N ASP A 148 8.25 -12.88 -31.94
CA ASP A 148 7.27 -13.09 -33.01
C ASP A 148 7.73 -12.55 -34.38
N ILE A 149 8.41 -11.40 -34.39
CA ILE A 149 8.97 -10.81 -35.62
C ILE A 149 10.11 -11.68 -36.15
N VAL A 150 11.00 -12.17 -35.29
CA VAL A 150 12.10 -13.05 -35.68
C VAL A 150 11.55 -14.34 -36.29
N ASP A 151 10.58 -14.99 -35.65
CA ASP A 151 9.96 -16.22 -36.15
C ASP A 151 9.28 -16.01 -37.53
N ARG A 152 8.65 -14.85 -37.75
CA ARG A 152 8.08 -14.50 -39.06
C ARG A 152 9.18 -14.30 -40.11
N LEU A 153 10.24 -13.57 -39.78
CA LEU A 153 11.37 -13.35 -40.69
C LEU A 153 12.06 -14.66 -41.06
N GLU A 154 12.21 -15.59 -40.11
CA GLU A 154 12.75 -16.93 -40.39
C GLU A 154 11.87 -17.70 -41.39
N ASN A 155 10.54 -17.67 -41.19
CA ASN A 155 9.60 -18.31 -42.11
C ASN A 155 9.57 -17.64 -43.49
N ASP A 156 9.60 -16.30 -43.54
CA ASP A 156 9.63 -15.55 -44.79
C ASP A 156 10.94 -15.77 -45.53
N ASN A 157 12.08 -15.83 -44.83
CA ASN A 157 13.37 -16.20 -45.42
C ASN A 157 13.35 -17.63 -45.98
N ALA A 158 12.78 -18.60 -45.26
CA ALA A 158 12.62 -19.96 -45.76
C ALA A 158 11.72 -20.01 -47.02
N ARG A 159 10.67 -19.19 -47.04
CA ARG A 159 9.75 -19.06 -48.19
C ARG A 159 10.41 -18.37 -49.38
N LEU A 160 11.17 -17.30 -49.14
CA LEU A 160 11.98 -16.61 -50.14
C LEU A 160 13.02 -17.54 -50.73
N LEU A 161 13.79 -18.27 -49.91
CA LEU A 161 14.74 -19.27 -50.41
C LEU A 161 14.08 -20.33 -51.29
N ARG A 162 12.87 -20.79 -50.94
CA ARG A 162 12.07 -21.70 -51.79
C ARG A 162 11.62 -21.04 -53.08
N LEU A 163 11.12 -19.80 -53.04
CA LEU A 163 10.68 -19.05 -54.22
C LEU A 163 11.84 -18.72 -55.15
N LEU A 164 12.99 -18.37 -54.61
CA LEU A 164 14.21 -18.08 -55.35
C LEU A 164 14.83 -19.35 -55.96
N SER A 165 14.61 -20.51 -55.33
CA SER A 165 14.97 -21.80 -55.92
C SER A 165 14.05 -22.24 -57.07
N THR A 166 12.80 -21.73 -57.11
CA THR A 166 11.77 -22.15 -58.09
C THR A 166 11.52 -21.13 -59.19
N ALA A 167 11.65 -19.83 -58.92
CA ALA A 167 11.55 -18.74 -59.90
C ALA A 167 12.92 -18.49 -60.54
N GLY A 168 13.03 -18.65 -61.86
CA GLY A 168 14.28 -18.50 -62.59
C GLY A 168 15.03 -17.18 -62.33
N SER A 169 16.31 -17.20 -62.69
CA SER A 169 17.44 -16.32 -62.31
C SER A 169 17.31 -14.78 -62.33
N SER A 170 16.19 -14.18 -62.76
CA SER A 170 16.08 -12.70 -62.84
C SER A 170 15.63 -12.06 -61.53
N LEU A 171 14.58 -12.59 -60.88
CA LEU A 171 14.02 -12.04 -59.64
C LEU A 171 14.96 -12.23 -58.43
N TYR A 172 15.75 -13.30 -58.45
CA TYR A 172 16.83 -13.54 -57.48
C TYR A 172 17.93 -12.48 -57.53
N ARG A 173 18.19 -11.90 -58.70
CA ARG A 173 19.24 -10.90 -58.88
C ARG A 173 18.85 -9.56 -58.26
N GLU A 174 17.58 -9.17 -58.34
CA GLU A 174 17.06 -7.94 -57.71
C GLU A 174 17.03 -8.05 -56.18
N VAL A 175 16.63 -9.20 -55.63
CA VAL A 175 16.63 -9.43 -54.16
C VAL A 175 18.06 -9.44 -53.60
N ILE A 176 19.05 -9.97 -54.33
CA ILE A 176 20.46 -9.90 -53.92
C ILE A 176 20.94 -8.44 -53.92
N GLN A 177 20.52 -7.63 -54.88
CA GLN A 177 20.87 -6.22 -54.95
C GLN A 177 20.35 -5.45 -53.72
N GLU A 178 19.11 -5.71 -53.28
CA GLU A 178 18.57 -5.09 -52.05
C GLU A 178 19.26 -5.60 -50.77
N PHE A 179 19.65 -6.87 -50.71
CA PHE A 179 20.45 -7.41 -49.59
C PHE A 179 21.87 -6.83 -49.55
N GLU A 180 22.43 -6.46 -50.69
CA GLU A 180 23.69 -5.72 -50.82
C GLU A 180 23.60 -4.31 -50.25
N ASP A 181 22.44 -3.65 -50.34
CA ASP A 181 22.21 -2.31 -49.81
C ASP A 181 21.94 -2.28 -48.29
N ALA A 182 21.62 -3.42 -47.66
CA ALA A 182 21.18 -3.52 -46.26
C ALA A 182 22.24 -4.04 -45.25
N ASP A 183 23.53 -4.01 -45.59
CA ASP A 183 24.63 -4.57 -44.76
C ASP A 183 24.41 -6.07 -44.41
N GLY A 184 23.96 -6.87 -45.37
CA GLY A 184 23.63 -8.29 -45.19
C GLY A 184 24.79 -9.20 -44.77
N CYS A 185 24.53 -10.51 -44.69
CA CYS A 185 25.55 -11.55 -44.51
C CYS A 185 25.61 -12.47 -45.74
N ALA A 186 26.80 -12.88 -46.14
CA ALA A 186 27.03 -13.83 -47.23
C ALA A 186 27.45 -15.19 -46.67
N TYR A 187 26.86 -16.27 -47.19
CA TYR A 187 27.25 -17.63 -46.84
C TYR A 187 28.49 -18.06 -47.64
N VAL A 188 29.57 -18.41 -46.94
CA VAL A 188 30.84 -18.85 -47.51
C VAL A 188 31.04 -20.32 -47.16
N PRO A 189 30.90 -21.27 -48.11
CA PRO A 189 31.05 -22.68 -47.83
C PRO A 189 32.47 -22.98 -47.33
N HIS A 190 32.58 -23.71 -46.22
CA HIS A 190 33.88 -24.16 -45.73
C HIS A 190 34.47 -25.20 -46.70
N SER A 191 35.68 -24.95 -47.20
CA SER A 191 36.43 -25.84 -48.10
C SER A 191 36.99 -27.10 -47.42
N GLY A 192 36.60 -27.35 -46.17
CA GLY A 192 37.15 -28.42 -45.33
C GLY A 192 36.67 -29.82 -45.70
N GLY A 193 37.56 -30.59 -46.36
CA GLY A 193 37.91 -31.93 -45.86
C GLY A 193 37.49 -33.14 -46.68
N ASP A 194 36.19 -33.44 -46.82
CA ASP A 194 35.78 -34.82 -47.13
C ASP A 194 34.99 -34.99 -48.44
N SER A 195 35.51 -34.44 -49.54
CA SER A 195 35.35 -35.04 -50.88
C SER A 195 36.16 -34.27 -51.93
N PRO A 196 37.30 -34.82 -52.41
CA PRO A 196 38.00 -34.29 -53.56
C PRO A 196 37.29 -34.74 -54.85
N SER A 197 36.03 -34.34 -55.02
CA SER A 197 35.31 -34.49 -56.29
C SER A 197 35.36 -33.16 -57.01
N ARG A 198 36.49 -32.91 -57.69
CA ARG A 198 36.75 -31.84 -58.68
C ARG A 198 35.49 -31.05 -59.05
N ILE A 199 35.20 -29.98 -58.31
CA ILE A 199 34.37 -28.91 -58.84
C ILE A 199 35.33 -27.98 -59.57
N ARG A 200 35.65 -28.34 -60.82
CA ARG A 200 36.17 -27.34 -61.76
C ARG A 200 35.03 -26.32 -61.91
N PRO A 201 35.22 -25.04 -61.57
CA PRO A 201 34.27 -24.03 -61.98
C PRO A 201 34.22 -24.10 -63.51
N THR A 202 33.11 -24.57 -64.08
CA THR A 202 32.84 -24.41 -65.50
C THR A 202 32.96 -22.92 -65.77
N SER A 203 33.87 -22.57 -66.69
CA SER A 203 34.54 -21.28 -66.84
C SER A 203 33.65 -20.12 -67.31
N GLY A 204 32.43 -20.01 -66.79
CA GLY A 204 31.48 -18.95 -67.13
C GLY A 204 30.47 -18.60 -66.03
N ALA A 205 30.47 -19.30 -64.89
CA ALA A 205 29.54 -19.02 -63.78
C ALA A 205 30.28 -18.48 -62.54
N THR A 206 30.99 -17.36 -62.70
CA THR A 206 31.50 -16.58 -61.57
C THR A 206 30.35 -15.79 -60.96
N GLY A 207 29.74 -16.33 -59.91
CA GLY A 207 28.70 -15.64 -59.15
C GLY A 207 27.79 -16.59 -58.37
N ILE A 208 26.94 -16.02 -57.53
CA ILE A 208 26.00 -16.71 -56.63
C ILE A 208 25.09 -17.70 -57.39
N VAL A 209 24.84 -17.47 -58.69
CA VAL A 209 24.11 -18.39 -59.59
C VAL A 209 24.81 -19.75 -59.76
N GLY A 210 26.14 -19.79 -59.79
CA GLY A 210 26.91 -21.03 -59.81
C GLY A 210 26.77 -21.82 -58.50
N VAL A 211 26.70 -21.11 -57.37
CA VAL A 211 26.49 -21.67 -56.04
C VAL A 211 25.06 -22.21 -55.90
N ALA A 212 24.05 -21.46 -56.35
CA ALA A 212 22.64 -21.87 -56.34
C ALA A 212 22.38 -23.13 -57.19
N ASN A 213 22.95 -23.20 -58.41
CA ASN A 213 22.86 -24.39 -59.25
C ASN A 213 23.57 -25.61 -58.66
N MET A 214 24.64 -25.40 -57.88
CA MET A 214 25.35 -26.47 -57.18
C MET A 214 24.54 -27.04 -56.01
N TYR A 215 23.74 -26.22 -55.32
CA TYR A 215 22.78 -26.68 -54.29
C TYR A 215 21.56 -27.38 -54.91
N ALA A 216 21.03 -26.86 -56.03
CA ALA A 216 19.88 -27.44 -56.73
C ALA A 216 20.17 -28.83 -57.33
N GLN A 217 21.36 -29.06 -57.90
CA GLN A 217 21.73 -30.35 -58.50
C GLN A 217 22.08 -31.45 -57.47
N LYS A 218 22.37 -31.10 -56.22
CA LYS A 218 22.81 -32.07 -55.19
C LYS A 218 21.79 -32.31 -54.07
N GLY A 219 20.54 -31.87 -54.24
CA GLY A 219 19.45 -31.99 -53.26
C GLY A 219 19.15 -33.41 -52.73
N HIS A 220 19.75 -34.47 -53.29
CA HIS A 220 19.60 -35.85 -52.83
C HIS A 220 20.81 -36.43 -52.06
N HIS A 221 21.96 -35.75 -52.00
CA HIS A 221 23.19 -36.30 -51.38
C HIS A 221 23.94 -35.34 -50.45
N LEU A 222 23.47 -34.11 -50.25
CA LEU A 222 24.05 -33.23 -49.23
C LEU A 222 23.61 -33.74 -47.86
N LYS A 223 24.58 -34.11 -47.00
CA LYS A 223 24.30 -34.34 -45.58
C LYS A 223 23.59 -33.09 -45.06
N PRO A 224 22.48 -33.23 -44.29
CA PRO A 224 21.80 -32.09 -43.71
C PRO A 224 22.84 -31.25 -42.97
N VAL A 225 22.99 -29.99 -43.39
CA VAL A 225 23.93 -29.07 -42.77
C VAL A 225 23.46 -28.91 -41.34
N ASN A 226 24.32 -29.29 -40.39
CA ASN A 226 24.03 -29.11 -38.98
C ASN A 226 23.89 -27.60 -38.72
N ALA A 227 22.75 -27.15 -38.22
CA ALA A 227 22.48 -25.73 -37.96
C ALA A 227 23.55 -25.07 -37.07
N ALA A 228 24.15 -25.84 -36.16
CA ALA A 228 25.27 -25.38 -35.32
C ALA A 228 26.55 -25.05 -36.11
N ASP A 229 26.76 -25.73 -37.24
CA ASP A 229 27.90 -25.53 -38.12
C ASP A 229 27.60 -24.51 -39.22
N GLU A 230 26.34 -24.40 -39.65
CA GLU A 230 25.90 -23.41 -40.64
C GLU A 230 26.22 -21.99 -40.20
N GLY A 231 26.00 -21.72 -38.90
CA GLY A 231 26.41 -20.48 -38.26
C GLY A 231 27.81 -20.08 -38.71
N LYS A 232 28.82 -20.99 -38.65
CA LYS A 232 30.27 -20.79 -38.91
C LYS A 232 30.63 -20.28 -40.30
N ASN A 233 29.69 -20.33 -41.23
CA ASN A 233 29.93 -20.00 -42.64
C ASN A 233 29.34 -18.65 -43.06
N TRP A 234 28.53 -18.02 -42.21
CA TRP A 234 27.99 -16.68 -42.47
C TRP A 234 29.00 -15.59 -42.18
N VAL A 235 29.43 -14.86 -43.20
CA VAL A 235 30.40 -13.76 -43.12
C VAL A 235 29.68 -12.44 -43.40
N PRO A 236 30.01 -11.33 -42.72
CA PRO A 236 29.46 -10.02 -43.08
C PRO A 236 29.69 -9.69 -44.55
N LEU A 237 28.66 -9.21 -45.24
CA LEU A 237 28.69 -9.00 -46.68
C LEU A 237 29.78 -8.00 -47.10
N ALA A 238 29.98 -6.92 -46.34
CA ALA A 238 31.07 -5.98 -46.57
C ALA A 238 32.45 -6.67 -46.61
N THR A 239 32.66 -7.69 -45.78
CA THR A 239 33.92 -8.46 -45.79
C THR A 239 34.03 -9.35 -47.02
N TYR A 240 32.90 -9.95 -47.44
CA TYR A 240 32.84 -10.77 -48.65
C TYR A 240 33.09 -9.94 -49.92
N VAL A 241 32.47 -8.76 -50.03
CA VAL A 241 32.67 -7.82 -51.15
C VAL A 241 34.14 -7.39 -51.23
N LEU A 242 34.75 -7.01 -50.11
CA LEU A 242 36.19 -6.67 -50.07
C LEU A 242 37.08 -7.83 -50.50
N ALA A 243 36.75 -9.07 -50.10
CA ALA A 243 37.49 -10.24 -50.55
C ALA A 243 37.31 -10.48 -52.06
N ALA A 244 36.11 -10.31 -52.60
CA ALA A 244 35.83 -10.42 -54.02
C ALA A 244 36.60 -9.36 -54.85
N GLU A 245 36.64 -8.11 -54.37
CA GLU A 245 37.45 -7.03 -54.96
C GLU A 245 38.95 -7.35 -54.91
N PHE A 246 39.43 -7.83 -53.77
CA PHE A 246 40.83 -8.26 -53.61
C PHE A 246 41.18 -9.38 -54.59
N LYS A 247 40.30 -10.37 -54.76
CA LYS A 247 40.47 -11.47 -55.73
C LYS A 247 40.53 -10.97 -57.16
N ARG A 248 39.68 -10.01 -57.51
CA ARG A 248 39.68 -9.39 -58.84
C ARG A 248 40.98 -8.64 -59.11
N ALA A 249 41.52 -7.96 -58.11
CA ALA A 249 42.82 -7.27 -58.20
C ALA A 249 44.01 -8.26 -58.21
N HIS A 250 43.87 -9.43 -57.60
CA HIS A 250 44.94 -10.43 -57.46
C HIS A 250 44.49 -11.82 -58.00
N PRO A 251 44.41 -12.00 -59.33
CA PRO A 251 43.90 -13.25 -59.91
C PRO A 251 44.72 -14.50 -59.55
N HIS A 252 45.98 -14.34 -59.16
CA HIS A 252 46.90 -15.44 -58.81
C HIS A 252 46.61 -16.09 -57.43
N VAL A 253 45.85 -15.44 -56.55
CA VAL A 253 45.54 -15.98 -55.22
C VAL A 253 44.52 -17.10 -55.35
N GLU A 254 44.78 -18.31 -54.85
CA GLU A 254 43.82 -19.42 -54.95
C GLU A 254 42.51 -19.11 -54.20
N MET A 255 41.37 -19.55 -54.75
CA MET A 255 40.05 -19.31 -54.13
C MET A 255 39.96 -19.98 -52.76
N ASP A 256 40.55 -21.16 -52.61
CA ASP A 256 40.54 -21.92 -51.36
C ASP A 256 41.22 -21.14 -50.22
N ALA A 257 42.35 -20.49 -50.52
CA ALA A 257 43.05 -19.61 -49.57
C ALA A 257 42.19 -18.39 -49.16
N MET A 258 41.38 -17.87 -50.08
CA MET A 258 40.47 -16.77 -49.78
C MET A 258 39.28 -17.19 -48.92
N LEU A 259 38.70 -18.37 -49.20
CA LEU A 259 37.63 -18.94 -48.38
C LEU A 259 38.13 -19.24 -46.96
N GLU A 260 39.36 -19.74 -46.82
CA GLU A 260 40.02 -19.94 -45.54
C GLU A 260 40.20 -18.61 -44.79
N PHE A 261 40.68 -17.58 -45.48
CA PHE A 261 40.83 -16.24 -44.91
C PHE A 261 39.50 -15.63 -44.45
N LEU A 262 38.44 -15.76 -45.24
CA LEU A 262 37.08 -15.33 -44.86
C LEU A 262 36.57 -16.10 -43.63
N GLY A 263 36.86 -17.40 -43.55
CA GLY A 263 36.59 -18.22 -42.37
C GLY A 263 37.30 -17.72 -41.12
N LEU A 264 38.58 -17.34 -41.23
CA LEU A 264 39.36 -16.77 -40.13
C LEU A 264 38.81 -15.40 -39.69
N ILE A 265 38.45 -14.52 -40.63
CA ILE A 265 37.83 -13.22 -40.29
C ILE A 265 36.52 -13.43 -39.54
N ASN A 266 35.67 -14.32 -40.03
CA ASN A 266 34.40 -14.64 -39.37
C ASN A 266 34.63 -15.16 -37.94
N GLN A 267 35.62 -16.03 -37.75
CA GLN A 267 35.98 -16.52 -36.42
C GLN A 267 36.40 -15.38 -35.48
N VAL A 268 37.19 -14.42 -35.96
CA VAL A 268 37.60 -13.23 -35.19
C VAL A 268 36.39 -12.34 -34.88
N TRP A 269 35.54 -12.09 -35.86
CA TRP A 269 34.34 -11.28 -35.72
C TRP A 269 33.38 -11.87 -34.68
N ARG A 270 33.12 -13.18 -34.74
CA ARG A 270 32.32 -13.86 -33.72
C ARG A 270 32.91 -13.78 -32.34
N ARG A 271 34.21 -14.05 -32.19
CA ARG A 271 34.87 -13.92 -30.88
C ARG A 271 34.71 -12.50 -30.33
N ARG A 272 34.78 -11.48 -31.18
CA ARG A 272 34.54 -10.09 -30.78
C ARG A 272 33.09 -9.86 -30.36
N GLU A 273 32.13 -10.36 -31.13
CA GLU A 273 30.71 -10.14 -30.85
C GLU A 273 30.24 -10.93 -29.62
N THR A 274 30.68 -12.19 -29.47
CA THR A 274 30.47 -12.98 -28.24
C THR A 274 31.03 -12.26 -27.02
N ARG A 275 32.25 -11.70 -27.08
CA ARG A 275 32.80 -10.92 -25.96
C ARG A 275 31.98 -9.66 -25.69
N ARG A 276 31.42 -9.02 -26.72
CA ARG A 276 30.56 -7.84 -26.58
C ARG A 276 29.24 -8.20 -25.89
N THR A 277 28.58 -9.27 -26.33
CA THR A 277 27.34 -9.76 -25.73
C THR A 277 27.57 -10.25 -24.30
N GLU A 278 28.66 -10.97 -24.02
CA GLU A 278 29.07 -11.36 -22.65
C GLU A 278 29.28 -10.15 -21.73
N ARG A 279 29.96 -9.09 -22.20
CA ARG A 279 30.14 -7.84 -21.43
C ARG A 279 28.81 -7.18 -21.14
N LEU A 280 27.89 -7.14 -22.10
CA LEU A 280 26.54 -6.60 -21.91
C LEU A 280 25.76 -7.45 -20.90
N GLN A 281 25.73 -8.77 -21.06
CA GLN A 281 25.10 -9.69 -20.12
C GLN A 281 25.68 -9.54 -18.71
N GLN A 282 27.01 -9.38 -18.57
CA GLN A 282 27.64 -9.16 -17.28
C GLN A 282 27.23 -7.82 -16.65
N LYS A 283 27.15 -6.74 -17.43
CA LYS A 283 26.61 -5.45 -16.97
C LYS A 283 25.16 -5.60 -16.49
N TRP A 284 24.32 -6.29 -17.25
CA TRP A 284 22.94 -6.57 -16.87
C TRP A 284 22.83 -7.41 -15.60
N ARG A 285 23.58 -8.52 -15.49
CA ARG A 285 23.60 -9.36 -14.28
C ARG A 285 24.08 -8.58 -13.05
N LYS A 286 25.08 -7.70 -13.20
CA LYS A 286 25.51 -6.79 -12.13
C LYS A 286 24.38 -5.86 -11.70
N ARG A 287 23.67 -5.25 -12.66
CA ARG A 287 22.55 -4.36 -12.37
C ARG A 287 21.39 -5.07 -11.67
N VAL A 288 21.01 -6.26 -12.15
CA VAL A 288 20.00 -7.11 -11.50
C VAL A 288 20.45 -7.52 -10.09
N GLY A 289 21.72 -7.88 -9.92
CA GLY A 289 22.28 -8.22 -8.61
C GLY A 289 22.27 -7.05 -7.63
N GLU A 290 22.57 -5.84 -8.09
CA GLU A 290 22.51 -4.61 -7.30
C GLU A 290 21.07 -4.27 -6.90
N MET A 291 20.12 -4.33 -7.83
CA MET A 291 18.69 -4.12 -7.53
C MET A 291 18.18 -5.17 -6.52
N ARG A 292 18.58 -6.45 -6.66
CA ARG A 292 18.26 -7.49 -5.68
C ARG A 292 18.85 -7.19 -4.31
N ARG A 293 20.09 -6.70 -4.22
CA ARG A 293 20.69 -6.29 -2.94
C ARG A 293 19.93 -5.12 -2.32
N GLN A 294 19.61 -4.10 -3.11
CA GLN A 294 18.82 -2.96 -2.64
C GLN A 294 17.46 -3.40 -2.11
N ALA A 295 16.76 -4.28 -2.84
CA ALA A 295 15.50 -4.89 -2.38
C ALA A 295 15.70 -5.66 -1.07
N ASN A 296 16.75 -6.49 -0.97
CA ASN A 296 17.03 -7.26 0.25
C ASN A 296 17.41 -6.38 1.45
N HIS A 297 18.08 -5.24 1.24
CA HIS A 297 18.42 -4.30 2.32
C HIS A 297 17.20 -3.53 2.84
N ARG A 298 16.11 -3.48 2.06
CA ARG A 298 14.84 -2.88 2.47
C ARG A 298 13.94 -3.82 3.26
N VAL A 299 14.26 -5.12 3.30
CA VAL A 299 13.49 -6.09 4.08
C VAL A 299 13.69 -5.81 5.58
N PRO A 300 12.61 -5.58 6.36
CA PRO A 300 12.71 -5.36 7.80
C PRO A 300 13.43 -6.51 8.50
N PHE A 301 14.25 -6.21 9.50
CA PHE A 301 15.03 -7.21 10.24
C PHE A 301 14.16 -8.36 10.81
N GLN A 302 12.92 -8.05 11.20
CA GLN A 302 11.98 -9.03 11.72
C GLN A 302 11.56 -10.07 10.67
N GLU A 303 11.36 -9.66 9.41
CA GLU A 303 11.08 -10.58 8.30
C GLU A 303 12.30 -11.44 7.96
N VAL A 304 13.51 -10.87 8.06
CA VAL A 304 14.76 -11.63 7.90
C VAL A 304 14.86 -12.72 8.97
N LEU A 305 14.61 -12.41 10.24
CA LEU A 305 14.58 -13.39 11.33
C LEU A 305 13.54 -14.49 11.10
N GLN A 306 12.32 -14.11 10.69
CA GLN A 306 11.25 -15.07 10.38
C GLN A 306 11.65 -15.98 9.20
N SER A 307 12.25 -15.43 8.15
CA SER A 307 12.73 -16.21 7.00
C SER A 307 13.80 -17.24 7.41
N HIS A 308 14.69 -16.86 8.34
CA HIS A 308 15.71 -17.74 8.89
C HIS A 308 15.10 -18.86 9.74
N GLU A 309 14.14 -18.53 10.61
CA GLU A 309 13.46 -19.54 11.41
C GLU A 309 12.64 -20.50 10.54
N ILE A 310 11.92 -19.99 9.53
CA ILE A 310 11.21 -20.82 8.54
C ILE A 310 12.19 -21.75 7.81
N THR A 311 13.36 -21.24 7.40
CA THR A 311 14.38 -22.03 6.71
C THR A 311 14.94 -23.12 7.62
N ARG A 312 15.22 -22.78 8.88
CA ARG A 312 15.68 -23.72 9.91
C ARG A 312 14.64 -24.81 10.16
N LEU A 313 13.37 -24.44 10.37
CA LEU A 313 12.27 -25.38 10.57
C LEU A 313 12.06 -26.29 9.35
N LYS A 314 12.18 -25.76 8.13
CA LYS A 314 12.16 -26.57 6.89
C LYS A 314 13.31 -27.57 6.84
N GLN A 315 14.52 -27.17 7.23
CA GLN A 315 15.67 -28.07 7.31
C GLN A 315 15.50 -29.13 8.41
N GLU A 316 14.96 -28.77 9.57
CA GLU A 316 14.63 -29.71 10.64
C GLU A 316 13.58 -30.72 10.19
N LEU A 317 12.51 -30.26 9.52
CA LEU A 317 11.48 -31.13 8.92
C LEU A 317 12.09 -32.07 7.86
N ALA A 318 12.92 -31.55 6.96
CA ALA A 318 13.59 -32.37 5.96
C ALA A 318 14.50 -33.43 6.61
N ARG A 319 15.20 -33.08 7.69
CA ARG A 319 16.04 -34.02 8.46
C ARG A 319 15.21 -35.06 9.21
N THR A 320 14.07 -34.70 9.78
CA THR A 320 13.19 -35.66 10.47
C THR A 320 12.52 -36.61 9.48
N VAL A 321 12.11 -36.11 8.31
CA VAL A 321 11.62 -36.94 7.19
C VAL A 321 12.72 -37.86 6.67
N ALA A 322 13.95 -37.37 6.47
CA ALA A 322 15.07 -38.20 6.01
C ALA A 322 15.53 -39.25 7.05
N LYS A 323 15.43 -38.94 8.35
CA LYS A 323 15.72 -39.89 9.44
C LYS A 323 14.58 -40.88 9.66
N GLY A 324 13.35 -40.52 9.34
CA GLY A 324 12.20 -41.41 9.26
C GLY A 324 12.24 -42.27 8.00
N GLY A 325 13.28 -43.10 7.88
CA GLY A 325 13.50 -43.96 6.71
C GLY A 325 12.26 -44.80 6.34
N PRO A 326 12.20 -45.31 5.09
CA PRO A 326 10.98 -45.79 4.42
C PRO A 326 10.32 -47.07 5.01
N GLY A 327 10.59 -47.45 6.26
CA GLY A 327 10.07 -48.67 6.88
C GLY A 327 9.53 -48.54 8.32
N GLY A 328 9.37 -47.33 8.87
CA GLY A 328 9.11 -47.13 10.30
C GLY A 328 7.73 -46.63 10.69
N ARG A 329 6.74 -47.54 10.80
CA ARG A 329 5.47 -47.49 11.58
C ARG A 329 4.20 -46.88 10.92
N PRO A 330 3.03 -47.54 11.08
CA PRO A 330 1.74 -47.18 10.46
C PRO A 330 1.04 -45.93 11.03
N HIS A 331 1.63 -45.21 11.98
CA HIS A 331 1.17 -43.86 12.35
C HIS A 331 1.71 -42.77 11.43
N ALA A 332 2.64 -43.09 10.51
CA ALA A 332 3.15 -42.16 9.51
C ALA A 332 2.05 -41.71 8.54
N ASP A 333 1.08 -42.57 8.21
CA ASP A 333 -0.03 -42.19 7.30
C ASP A 333 -1.04 -41.24 7.97
N GLU A 334 -1.31 -41.42 9.27
CA GLU A 334 -2.12 -40.46 10.04
C GLU A 334 -1.37 -39.16 10.28
N ALA A 335 -0.08 -39.22 10.59
CA ALA A 335 0.76 -38.04 10.73
C ALA A 335 0.95 -37.31 9.38
N HIS A 336 1.08 -38.03 8.25
CA HIS A 336 1.11 -37.45 6.91
C HIS A 336 -0.25 -36.89 6.49
N LYS A 337 -1.37 -37.54 6.84
CA LYS A 337 -2.71 -36.95 6.63
C LYS A 337 -2.93 -35.72 7.48
N PHE A 338 -2.46 -35.72 8.73
CA PHE A 338 -2.56 -34.57 9.62
C PHE A 338 -1.63 -33.43 9.17
N LEU A 339 -0.39 -33.72 8.79
CA LEU A 339 0.56 -32.75 8.22
C LEU A 339 0.10 -32.26 6.84
N SER A 340 -0.48 -33.11 6.00
CA SER A 340 -1.07 -32.71 4.72
C SER A 340 -2.31 -31.83 4.94
N GLY A 341 -3.13 -32.13 5.94
CA GLY A 341 -4.24 -31.27 6.37
C GLY A 341 -3.77 -29.94 6.94
N ALA A 342 -2.69 -29.95 7.74
CA ALA A 342 -2.06 -28.77 8.29
C ALA A 342 -1.39 -27.92 7.19
N MET A 343 -0.72 -28.53 6.22
CA MET A 343 -0.14 -27.81 5.08
C MET A 343 -1.22 -27.26 4.15
N ASN A 344 -2.34 -27.97 3.96
CA ASN A 344 -3.47 -27.45 3.19
C ASN A 344 -4.16 -26.29 3.91
N THR A 345 -4.28 -26.33 5.24
CA THR A 345 -4.83 -25.21 6.02
C THR A 345 -3.88 -24.02 6.06
N VAL A 346 -2.57 -24.25 6.18
CA VAL A 346 -1.55 -23.20 6.05
C VAL A 346 -1.57 -22.58 4.65
N ARG A 347 -1.72 -23.39 3.60
CA ARG A 347 -1.87 -22.90 2.22
C ARG A 347 -3.16 -22.08 2.05
N GLN A 348 -4.29 -22.57 2.55
CA GLN A 348 -5.55 -21.81 2.53
C GLN A 348 -5.48 -20.51 3.33
N LEU A 349 -4.75 -20.49 4.45
CA LEU A 349 -4.50 -19.28 5.23
C LEU A 349 -3.57 -18.34 4.47
N SER A 350 -2.53 -18.84 3.81
CA SER A 350 -1.65 -18.07 2.94
C SER A 350 -2.42 -17.43 1.79
N ASP A 351 -3.24 -18.21 1.08
CA ASP A 351 -4.08 -17.73 -0.02
C ASP A 351 -5.10 -16.68 0.49
N LYS A 352 -5.63 -16.84 1.71
CA LYS A 352 -6.49 -15.84 2.36
C LYS A 352 -5.73 -14.57 2.73
N VAL A 353 -4.51 -14.67 3.28
CA VAL A 353 -3.68 -13.51 3.60
C VAL A 353 -3.29 -12.75 2.35
N GLU A 354 -2.95 -13.45 1.27
CA GLU A 354 -2.64 -12.87 -0.04
C GLU A 354 -3.88 -12.23 -0.68
N SER A 355 -5.06 -12.85 -0.53
CA SER A 355 -6.34 -12.25 -0.91
C SER A 355 -6.69 -11.00 -0.09
N TYR A 356 -6.47 -11.02 1.22
CA TYR A 356 -6.69 -9.85 2.10
C TYR A 356 -5.70 -8.74 1.82
N SER A 357 -4.43 -9.07 1.59
CA SER A 357 -3.38 -8.11 1.18
C SER A 357 -3.75 -7.46 -0.15
N SER A 358 -4.17 -8.25 -1.15
CA SER A 358 -4.64 -7.76 -2.44
C SER A 358 -5.89 -6.88 -2.31
N GLN A 359 -6.84 -7.24 -1.43
CA GLN A 359 -7.99 -6.38 -1.12
C GLN A 359 -7.58 -5.09 -0.39
N HIS A 360 -6.60 -5.13 0.50
CA HIS A 360 -6.11 -3.96 1.21
C HIS A 360 -5.36 -3.02 0.28
N LEU A 361 -4.53 -3.57 -0.62
CA LEU A 361 -3.85 -2.82 -1.68
C LEU A 361 -4.89 -2.15 -2.59
N ARG A 362 -5.94 -2.87 -2.99
CA ARG A 362 -7.03 -2.31 -3.81
C ARG A 362 -7.82 -1.22 -3.07
N LYS A 363 -8.02 -1.36 -1.76
CA LYS A 363 -8.64 -0.32 -0.92
C LYS A 363 -7.74 0.90 -0.76
N HIS A 364 -6.43 0.72 -0.65
CA HIS A 364 -5.45 1.82 -0.56
C HIS A 364 -5.26 2.54 -1.89
N GLU A 365 -5.26 1.83 -3.02
CA GLU A 365 -5.26 2.43 -4.36
C GLU A 365 -6.52 3.28 -4.58
N LEU A 366 -7.68 2.79 -4.15
CA LEU A 366 -8.93 3.55 -4.18
C LEU A 366 -8.92 4.74 -3.19
N ALA A 367 -8.28 4.61 -2.03
CA ALA A 367 -8.18 5.70 -1.04
C ALA A 367 -7.15 6.78 -1.43
N GLY A 368 -6.07 6.42 -2.12
CA GLY A 368 -5.06 7.33 -2.68
C GLY A 368 -5.64 8.21 -3.80
N GLU A 369 -6.54 7.67 -4.61
CA GLU A 369 -7.30 8.43 -5.60
C GLU A 369 -8.39 9.33 -4.97
N MET A 370 -8.83 9.05 -3.73
CA MET A 370 -9.87 9.82 -3.04
C MET A 370 -9.37 11.13 -2.40
N ASN A 371 -8.09 11.25 -2.03
CA ASN A 371 -7.56 12.47 -1.41
C ASN A 371 -7.29 13.62 -2.42
N SER A 372 -7.28 13.33 -3.73
CA SER A 372 -7.15 14.34 -4.79
C SER A 372 -8.50 14.94 -5.25
N LEU A 373 -9.64 14.44 -4.72
CA LEU A 373 -10.98 14.75 -5.25
C LEU A 373 -11.96 15.31 -4.20
N GLU A 374 -11.47 15.97 -3.15
CA GLU A 374 -12.31 16.59 -2.10
C GLU A 374 -13.31 17.64 -2.64
N ASN A 375 -13.13 18.13 -3.88
CA ASN A 375 -14.06 19.04 -4.54
C ASN A 375 -15.03 18.37 -5.55
N MET A 376 -14.94 17.05 -5.80
CA MET A 376 -15.74 16.30 -6.79
C MET A 376 -16.44 15.04 -6.23
N THR A 377 -16.63 14.96 -4.91
CA THR A 377 -17.14 13.76 -4.22
C THR A 377 -18.54 13.30 -4.68
N GLY A 378 -19.46 14.21 -4.98
CA GLY A 378 -20.82 13.83 -5.44
C GLY A 378 -20.85 13.16 -6.83
N PRO A 379 -20.35 13.82 -7.89
CA PRO A 379 -20.35 13.27 -9.25
C PRO A 379 -19.50 12.00 -9.38
N LEU A 380 -18.38 11.89 -8.65
CA LEU A 380 -17.52 10.72 -8.70
C LEU A 380 -18.18 9.50 -8.05
N VAL A 381 -18.81 9.66 -6.87
CA VAL A 381 -19.51 8.56 -6.21
C VAL A 381 -20.70 8.09 -7.05
N ALA A 382 -21.41 9.00 -7.71
CA ALA A 382 -22.45 8.65 -8.67
C ALA A 382 -21.90 7.91 -9.90
N TYR A 383 -20.73 8.31 -10.41
CA TYR A 383 -20.07 7.66 -11.55
C TYR A 383 -19.57 6.25 -11.21
N LEU A 384 -18.80 6.10 -10.13
CA LEU A 384 -18.32 4.79 -9.65
C LEU A 384 -19.50 3.87 -9.29
N GLY A 385 -20.55 4.47 -8.75
CA GLY A 385 -21.81 3.79 -8.50
C GLY A 385 -22.47 3.25 -9.78
N ARG A 386 -22.51 4.05 -10.84
CA ARG A 386 -23.01 3.62 -12.14
C ARG A 386 -22.14 2.51 -12.74
N CYS A 387 -20.81 2.66 -12.72
CA CYS A 387 -19.89 1.65 -13.24
C CYS A 387 -19.99 0.31 -12.49
N THR A 388 -20.17 0.34 -11.16
CA THR A 388 -20.35 -0.89 -10.37
C THR A 388 -21.69 -1.58 -10.67
N VAL A 389 -22.77 -0.83 -10.88
CA VAL A 389 -24.04 -1.39 -11.34
C VAL A 389 -23.92 -1.99 -12.74
N GLU A 390 -23.27 -1.30 -13.67
CA GLU A 390 -23.03 -1.79 -15.03
C GLU A 390 -22.21 -3.09 -15.03
N MET A 391 -21.12 -3.16 -14.25
CA MET A 391 -20.34 -4.40 -14.08
C MET A 391 -21.18 -5.55 -13.51
N LEU A 392 -22.04 -5.29 -12.53
CA LEU A 392 -22.92 -6.31 -11.96
C LEU A 392 -23.98 -6.77 -12.97
N ASP A 393 -24.46 -5.89 -13.83
CA ASP A 393 -25.39 -6.24 -14.90
C ASP A 393 -24.69 -7.07 -15.99
N THR A 394 -23.47 -6.72 -16.40
CA THR A 394 -22.66 -7.53 -17.33
C THR A 394 -22.37 -8.93 -16.75
N PHE A 395 -21.94 -8.99 -15.49
CA PHE A 395 -21.70 -10.26 -14.81
C PHE A 395 -22.97 -11.12 -14.70
N GLY A 396 -24.12 -10.50 -14.43
CA GLY A 396 -25.41 -11.18 -14.45
C GLY A 396 -25.74 -11.79 -15.82
N GLN A 397 -25.50 -11.04 -16.91
CA GLN A 397 -25.72 -11.52 -18.28
C GLN A 397 -24.77 -12.66 -18.67
N GLU A 398 -23.50 -12.60 -18.27
CA GLU A 398 -22.54 -13.67 -18.52
C GLU A 398 -22.91 -14.94 -17.76
N MET A 399 -23.31 -14.80 -16.50
CA MET A 399 -23.77 -15.93 -15.70
C MET A 399 -25.04 -16.57 -16.28
N ASP A 400 -25.95 -15.79 -16.87
CA ASP A 400 -27.11 -16.31 -17.61
C ASP A 400 -26.69 -17.12 -18.85
N LYS A 401 -25.76 -16.59 -19.65
CA LYS A 401 -25.22 -17.30 -20.83
C LYS A 401 -24.55 -18.61 -20.43
N ASP A 402 -23.75 -18.61 -19.36
CA ASP A 402 -23.08 -19.81 -18.85
C ASP A 402 -24.06 -20.80 -18.24
N ALA A 403 -25.12 -20.31 -17.59
CA ALA A 403 -26.21 -21.13 -17.08
C ALA A 403 -26.94 -21.85 -18.21
N ASP A 404 -27.26 -21.15 -19.29
CA ASP A 404 -27.91 -21.71 -20.47
C ASP A 404 -26.99 -22.67 -21.24
N ALA A 405 -25.70 -22.32 -21.40
CA ALA A 405 -24.71 -23.19 -22.03
C ALA A 405 -24.51 -24.49 -21.23
N SER A 406 -24.45 -24.40 -19.91
CA SER A 406 -24.32 -25.56 -19.03
C SER A 406 -25.60 -26.39 -18.98
N ARG A 407 -26.77 -25.78 -19.02
CA ARG A 407 -28.06 -26.47 -19.18
C ARG A 407 -28.11 -27.22 -20.51
N ALA A 408 -27.68 -26.58 -21.61
CA ALA A 408 -27.60 -27.21 -22.92
C ALA A 408 -26.61 -28.39 -22.95
N ARG A 409 -25.47 -28.27 -22.25
CA ARG A 409 -24.51 -29.38 -22.06
C ARG A 409 -25.11 -30.52 -21.25
N MET A 410 -25.79 -30.22 -20.14
CA MET A 410 -26.47 -31.24 -19.33
C MET A 410 -27.54 -31.99 -20.13
N LEU A 411 -28.30 -31.31 -20.99
CA LEU A 411 -29.31 -31.94 -21.85
C LEU A 411 -28.72 -32.93 -22.87
N ARG A 412 -27.42 -32.83 -23.18
CA ARG A 412 -26.70 -33.73 -24.09
C ARG A 412 -26.11 -34.97 -23.40
N VAL A 413 -26.09 -35.02 -22.06
CA VAL A 413 -25.52 -36.16 -21.32
C VAL A 413 -26.47 -37.36 -21.44
N PRO A 414 -25.99 -38.55 -21.87
CA PRO A 414 -26.82 -39.74 -22.01
C PRO A 414 -27.48 -40.12 -20.68
N ARG A 415 -28.80 -40.32 -20.73
CA ARG A 415 -29.66 -40.51 -19.56
C ARG A 415 -29.70 -41.98 -19.15
N HIS A 416 -28.73 -42.41 -18.37
CA HIS A 416 -28.77 -43.76 -17.77
C HIS A 416 -29.62 -43.82 -16.49
N ASP A 417 -29.86 -42.68 -15.83
CA ASP A 417 -30.73 -42.56 -14.66
C ASP A 417 -31.48 -41.21 -14.71
N GLY A 418 -32.79 -41.27 -14.99
CA GLY A 418 -33.64 -40.08 -15.09
C GLY A 418 -33.83 -39.34 -13.77
N ASP A 419 -33.77 -40.04 -12.63
CA ASP A 419 -33.99 -39.47 -11.31
C ASP A 419 -32.74 -38.73 -10.82
N PHE A 420 -31.56 -39.32 -11.05
CA PHE A 420 -30.28 -38.64 -10.78
C PHE A 420 -30.15 -37.36 -11.60
N TYR A 421 -30.47 -37.42 -12.89
CA TYR A 421 -30.42 -36.26 -13.80
C TYR A 421 -31.37 -35.14 -13.35
N THR A 422 -32.59 -35.49 -12.95
CA THR A 422 -33.57 -34.52 -12.47
C THR A 422 -33.12 -33.86 -11.17
N LYS A 423 -32.50 -34.62 -10.25
CA LYS A 423 -31.92 -34.06 -9.01
C LYS A 423 -30.75 -33.12 -9.31
N MET A 424 -29.85 -33.50 -10.21
CA MET A 424 -28.74 -32.65 -10.63
C MET A 424 -29.20 -31.35 -11.28
N LEU A 425 -30.21 -31.39 -12.16
CA LEU A 425 -30.81 -30.18 -12.73
C LEU A 425 -31.46 -29.29 -11.67
N ARG A 426 -32.16 -29.86 -10.69
CA ARG A 426 -32.75 -29.09 -9.57
C ARG A 426 -31.67 -28.43 -8.71
N LEU A 427 -30.61 -29.15 -8.37
CA LEU A 427 -29.49 -28.62 -7.60
C LEU A 427 -28.79 -27.49 -8.37
N TYR A 428 -28.50 -27.70 -9.65
CA TYR A 428 -27.88 -26.71 -10.52
C TYR A 428 -28.75 -25.44 -10.65
N ASN A 429 -30.04 -25.60 -10.96
CA ASN A 429 -30.98 -24.47 -11.02
C ASN A 429 -31.06 -23.74 -9.68
N SER A 430 -31.10 -24.46 -8.55
CA SER A 430 -31.14 -23.84 -7.22
C SER A 430 -29.87 -23.05 -6.88
N PHE A 431 -28.71 -23.52 -7.35
CA PHE A 431 -27.43 -22.83 -7.20
C PHE A 431 -27.39 -21.55 -8.04
N VAL A 432 -27.77 -21.63 -9.31
CA VAL A 432 -27.84 -20.47 -10.21
C VAL A 432 -28.81 -19.42 -9.67
N GLU A 433 -30.00 -19.84 -9.21
CA GLU A 433 -30.98 -18.94 -8.61
C GLU A 433 -30.47 -18.27 -7.32
N ARG A 434 -29.67 -18.98 -6.52
CA ARG A 434 -29.05 -18.39 -5.32
C ARG A 434 -28.01 -17.33 -5.70
N GLN A 435 -27.20 -17.58 -6.72
CA GLN A 435 -26.23 -16.60 -7.23
C GLN A 435 -26.94 -15.37 -7.80
N LYS A 436 -28.02 -15.55 -8.58
CA LYS A 436 -28.86 -14.45 -9.10
C LYS A 436 -29.42 -13.58 -7.99
N ARG A 437 -29.94 -14.19 -6.92
CA ARG A 437 -30.43 -13.45 -5.74
C ARG A 437 -29.31 -12.69 -5.04
N SER A 438 -28.13 -13.28 -4.92
CA SER A 438 -26.95 -12.62 -4.31
C SER A 438 -26.52 -11.39 -5.12
N ILE A 439 -26.41 -11.52 -6.45
CA ILE A 439 -26.07 -10.41 -7.35
C ILE A 439 -27.14 -9.32 -7.29
N SER A 440 -28.42 -9.70 -7.30
CA SER A 440 -29.54 -8.75 -7.20
C SER A 440 -29.55 -8.01 -5.85
N SER A 441 -29.23 -8.72 -4.76
CA SER A 441 -29.09 -8.12 -3.43
C SER A 441 -27.93 -7.14 -3.39
N LEU A 442 -26.76 -7.53 -3.90
CA LEU A 442 -25.58 -6.66 -3.97
C LEU A 442 -25.87 -5.41 -4.81
N ARG A 443 -26.55 -5.57 -5.97
CA ARG A 443 -26.97 -4.46 -6.82
C ARG A 443 -27.87 -3.47 -6.07
N ARG A 444 -28.81 -3.98 -5.27
CA ARG A 444 -29.68 -3.15 -4.43
C ARG A 444 -28.87 -2.39 -3.38
N THR A 445 -27.98 -3.08 -2.66
CA THR A 445 -27.14 -2.46 -1.63
C THR A 445 -26.23 -1.38 -2.21
N VAL A 446 -25.61 -1.64 -3.36
CA VAL A 446 -24.76 -0.66 -4.06
C VAL A 446 -25.60 0.56 -4.44
N ARG A 447 -26.80 0.37 -5.01
CA ARG A 447 -27.71 1.47 -5.35
C ARG A 447 -28.09 2.31 -4.13
N GLU A 448 -28.47 1.67 -3.03
CA GLU A 448 -28.83 2.35 -1.78
C GLU A 448 -27.66 3.16 -1.20
N VAL A 449 -26.43 2.64 -1.28
CA VAL A 449 -25.24 3.35 -0.81
C VAL A 449 -24.96 4.58 -1.68
N ILE A 450 -25.11 4.47 -3.00
CA ILE A 450 -24.93 5.59 -3.92
C ILE A 450 -26.00 6.66 -3.68
N GLU A 451 -27.27 6.27 -3.57
CA GLU A 451 -28.38 7.19 -3.29
C GLU A 451 -28.12 7.96 -1.99
N ARG A 452 -27.78 7.27 -0.89
CA ARG A 452 -27.43 7.92 0.39
C ARG A 452 -26.23 8.87 0.27
N ALA A 453 -25.21 8.49 -0.48
CA ALA A 453 -24.01 9.31 -0.64
C ALA A 453 -24.29 10.57 -1.49
N VAL A 454 -25.15 10.45 -2.51
CA VAL A 454 -25.62 11.59 -3.31
C VAL A 454 -26.47 12.51 -2.45
N ASP A 455 -27.41 11.99 -1.66
CA ASP A 455 -28.25 12.79 -0.76
C ASP A 455 -27.40 13.56 0.27
N GLN A 456 -26.43 12.90 0.90
CA GLN A 456 -25.48 13.55 1.83
C GLN A 456 -24.65 14.64 1.14
N ALA A 457 -24.22 14.44 -0.10
CA ALA A 457 -23.48 15.44 -0.85
C ALA A 457 -24.34 16.65 -1.22
N VAL A 458 -25.63 16.45 -1.52
CA VAL A 458 -26.61 17.52 -1.80
C VAL A 458 -26.89 18.31 -0.52
N ASP A 459 -27.14 17.64 0.60
CA ASP A 459 -27.39 18.28 1.90
C ASP A 459 -26.20 19.11 2.38
N HIS A 460 -24.98 18.60 2.19
CA HIS A 460 -23.77 19.34 2.53
C HIS A 460 -23.58 20.59 1.67
N LYS A 461 -23.95 20.56 0.38
CA LYS A 461 -23.94 21.74 -0.50
C LYS A 461 -25.00 22.77 -0.10
N LEU A 462 -26.21 22.32 0.25
CA LEU A 462 -27.30 23.20 0.70
C LEU A 462 -26.99 23.87 2.06
N GLY A 463 -26.39 23.13 3.00
CA GLY A 463 -25.96 23.67 4.29
C GLY A 463 -24.87 24.74 4.17
N LYS A 464 -23.91 24.58 3.24
CA LYS A 464 -22.88 25.60 2.96
C LYS A 464 -23.46 26.86 2.30
N ALA A 465 -24.51 26.74 1.49
CA ALA A 465 -25.16 27.89 0.86
C ALA A 465 -25.94 28.75 1.88
N GLN A 466 -26.56 28.15 2.88
CA GLN A 466 -27.30 28.88 3.93
C GLN A 466 -26.37 29.57 4.96
N GLY A 467 -25.15 29.07 5.18
CA GLY A 467 -24.21 29.62 6.18
C GLY A 467 -23.47 30.91 5.78
N LYS A 468 -23.44 31.27 4.48
CA LYS A 468 -22.69 32.45 3.99
C LYS A 468 -23.52 33.75 3.88
N GLY A 469 -24.81 33.73 4.20
CA GLY A 469 -25.70 34.89 4.03
C GLY A 469 -25.85 35.86 5.22
N SER A 470 -25.25 35.61 6.39
CA SER A 470 -25.69 36.29 7.63
C SER A 470 -24.66 37.18 8.36
N LYS A 471 -23.51 37.52 7.76
CA LYS A 471 -22.52 38.37 8.44
C LYS A 471 -21.82 39.37 7.51
N HIS A 472 -22.54 40.34 6.95
CA HIS A 472 -21.97 41.64 6.59
C HIS A 472 -23.06 42.72 6.68
N GLY A 473 -23.31 43.17 7.90
CA GLY A 473 -23.84 44.49 8.20
C GLY A 473 -22.84 45.18 9.11
N GLY A 474 -22.12 46.17 8.58
CA GLY A 474 -21.07 46.88 9.31
C GLY A 474 -20.26 47.79 8.40
N TYR A 475 -20.82 48.97 8.15
CA TYR A 475 -20.20 50.18 7.58
C TYR A 475 -18.71 50.36 7.94
N THR A 476 -17.89 50.77 6.96
CA THR A 476 -17.26 52.11 6.92
C THR A 476 -16.69 52.40 5.54
N THR A 477 -17.16 53.51 4.98
CA THR A 477 -16.64 54.30 3.85
C THR A 477 -15.29 54.93 4.17
N GLU A 478 -14.33 54.85 3.25
CA GLU A 478 -13.26 55.84 2.95
C GLU A 478 -12.55 55.33 1.68
N HIS A 479 -12.81 55.91 0.51
CA HIS A 479 -12.07 57.01 -0.13
C HIS A 479 -10.59 56.71 -0.46
N ASP A 480 -10.31 56.83 -1.77
CA ASP A 480 -9.07 57.26 -2.43
C ASP A 480 -8.13 56.24 -3.14
N SER A 481 -7.95 56.57 -4.44
CA SER A 481 -6.77 56.45 -5.31
C SER A 481 -6.36 55.06 -5.79
N ALA A 482 -6.50 54.72 -7.07
CA ALA A 482 -5.81 55.22 -8.28
C ALA A 482 -4.40 54.61 -8.49
N ASP A 483 -4.24 54.05 -9.69
CA ASP A 483 -3.02 53.81 -10.47
C ASP A 483 -1.94 52.84 -9.93
N GLU A 484 -1.76 51.74 -10.65
CA GLU A 484 -0.52 51.36 -11.37
C GLU A 484 -0.68 49.90 -11.89
N LEU A 485 -0.93 49.66 -13.18
CA LEU A 485 0.08 49.47 -14.23
C LEU A 485 1.22 48.52 -13.83
N PHE A 486 1.14 47.24 -14.21
CA PHE A 486 2.30 46.50 -14.73
C PHE A 486 1.88 45.31 -15.60
N HIS A 487 2.20 45.44 -16.89
CA HIS A 487 2.33 44.37 -17.87
C HIS A 487 3.59 43.54 -17.60
N SER A 488 3.51 42.22 -17.79
CA SER A 488 4.55 41.36 -18.39
C SER A 488 3.97 39.94 -18.42
N ASP A 489 3.60 39.38 -19.57
CA ASP A 489 4.43 38.94 -20.68
C ASP A 489 5.41 37.83 -20.25
N TRP A 490 4.99 36.58 -20.47
CA TRP A 490 5.86 35.42 -20.64
C TRP A 490 5.22 34.52 -21.70
N SER A 491 5.66 34.77 -22.91
CA SER A 491 5.56 33.89 -24.07
C SER A 491 6.63 32.78 -23.96
N ASP A 492 6.25 31.60 -24.44
CA ASP A 492 7.00 30.55 -25.13
C ASP A 492 8.52 30.36 -24.89
N HIS A 493 8.89 29.12 -24.57
CA HIS A 493 10.01 28.46 -25.24
C HIS A 493 9.87 26.93 -25.25
N ASP A 494 9.93 26.40 -26.48
CA ASP A 494 10.36 25.09 -27.01
C ASP A 494 9.79 23.76 -26.48
#